data_AF-A0A7R9ZB78-F1
#
_entry.id   AF-A0A7R9ZB78-F1
#
_cell.length_a   1.000
_cell.length_b   1.000
_cell.length_c   1.000
_cell.angle_alpha   90.00
_cell.angle_beta   90.00
_cell.angle_gamma   90.00
#
_symmetry.space_group_name_H-M   'P 1'
#
loop_
_entity.id
_entity.type
_entity.pdbx_description
1 polymer ?
#
loop_
_entity_poly.entity_id
_entity_poly.type
_entity_poly.pdbx_seq_one_letter_code
_entity_poly.pdbx_strand_id
1 'polypeptide(L)'
;VLREFIPCNQKKEKASAIVEKTTVEVILNSASNFDMARRMQNGQLVAGGDLGTLALVGVKNFAKRHKVISGGYIFGILVLLLAGSGTKLSLQQRRQYDHIMSTIDLNAEYDASNQYAHAMHAYRASKGWFTCDSLCQRNKARMEDARAVLDDIRAEGYNRMSDAKKVAGLFSEVGVGEVKDSFWEYFHAGKRFAKRQSMWDAMFVGMRSMSR
;
A
#
# COMPACT_ATOMS: atom_id res chain seq x y z
N VAL A 1 38.45 -27.65 -14.71
CA VAL A 1 38.30 -26.17 -14.69
C VAL A 1 37.28 -25.83 -15.76
N LEU A 2 36.01 -25.74 -15.38
CA LEU A 2 34.84 -25.22 -16.11
C LEU A 2 33.61 -25.66 -15.28
N ARG A 3 33.16 -24.79 -14.36
CA ARG A 3 31.87 -24.96 -13.67
C ARG A 3 30.84 -24.17 -14.46
N GLU A 4 29.84 -24.87 -14.95
CA GLU A 4 28.67 -24.34 -15.62
C GLU A 4 27.90 -23.39 -14.69
N PHE A 5 27.78 -22.13 -15.10
CA PHE A 5 26.88 -21.15 -14.51
C PHE A 5 25.46 -21.44 -15.02
N ILE A 6 24.61 -22.01 -14.18
CA ILE A 6 23.18 -22.16 -14.47
C ILE A 6 22.49 -20.82 -14.11
N PRO A 7 21.81 -20.14 -15.06
CA PRO A 7 21.16 -18.87 -14.79
C PRO A 7 19.92 -19.05 -13.90
N CYS A 8 19.92 -18.37 -12.75
CA CYS A 8 18.88 -18.41 -11.71
C CYS A 8 17.55 -17.71 -12.10
N ASN A 9 17.39 -17.26 -13.35
CA ASN A 9 16.32 -16.35 -13.75
C ASN A 9 14.96 -17.03 -14.00
N GLN A 10 14.95 -18.33 -14.30
CA GLN A 10 13.72 -19.06 -14.68
C GLN A 10 12.82 -19.45 -13.49
N LYS A 11 13.29 -19.36 -12.24
CA LYS A 11 12.47 -19.68 -11.05
C LYS A 11 11.61 -18.50 -10.58
N LYS A 12 11.98 -17.26 -10.88
CA LYS A 12 11.22 -16.05 -10.45
C LYS A 12 9.92 -15.87 -11.23
N GLU A 13 9.88 -16.27 -12.50
CA GLU A 13 8.72 -16.05 -13.37
C GLU A 13 7.48 -16.86 -12.95
N LYS A 14 7.67 -18.07 -12.40
CA LYS A 14 6.55 -18.90 -11.89
C LYS A 14 5.98 -18.41 -10.57
N ALA A 15 6.74 -17.68 -9.76
CA ALA A 15 6.27 -17.14 -8.48
C ALA A 15 5.36 -15.91 -8.67
N SER A 16 5.65 -15.04 -9.64
CA SER A 16 4.83 -13.86 -9.93
C SER A 16 3.44 -14.20 -10.45
N ALA A 17 3.30 -15.27 -11.24
CA ALA A 17 2.00 -15.70 -11.78
C ALA A 17 1.01 -16.20 -10.71
N ILE A 18 1.50 -16.68 -9.56
CA ILE A 18 0.65 -17.15 -8.45
C ILE A 18 0.17 -15.96 -7.60
N VAL A 19 1.00 -14.94 -7.44
CA VAL A 19 0.63 -13.71 -6.71
C VAL A 19 -0.46 -12.95 -7.48
N GLU A 20 -0.34 -12.83 -8.80
CA GLU A 20 -1.30 -12.07 -9.62
C GLU A 20 -2.72 -12.68 -9.61
N LYS A 21 -2.85 -14.01 -9.62
CA LYS A 21 -4.16 -14.68 -9.49
C LYS A 21 -4.84 -14.40 -8.15
N THR A 22 -4.07 -14.27 -7.07
CA THR A 22 -4.62 -14.04 -5.73
C THR A 22 -5.10 -12.60 -5.55
N THR A 23 -4.44 -11.61 -6.17
CA THR A 23 -4.83 -10.19 -6.06
C THR A 23 -6.10 -9.87 -6.84
N VAL A 24 -6.32 -10.53 -8.00
CA VAL A 24 -7.49 -10.26 -8.84
C VAL A 24 -8.79 -10.74 -8.19
N GLU A 25 -8.78 -11.88 -7.48
CA GLU A 25 -9.96 -12.35 -6.73
C GLU A 25 -10.34 -11.45 -5.55
N VAL A 26 -9.34 -10.85 -4.86
CA VAL A 26 -9.59 -9.89 -3.77
C VAL A 26 -10.21 -8.60 -4.31
N ILE A 27 -9.78 -8.13 -5.49
CA ILE A 27 -10.32 -6.91 -6.11
C ILE A 27 -11.77 -7.15 -6.60
N LEU A 28 -12.06 -8.30 -7.21
CA LEU A 28 -13.43 -8.61 -7.66
C LEU A 28 -14.42 -8.78 -6.49
N ASN A 29 -13.99 -9.33 -5.35
CA ASN A 29 -14.82 -9.36 -4.13
C ASN A 29 -15.01 -7.98 -3.48
N SER A 30 -14.14 -7.01 -3.76
CA SER A 30 -14.31 -5.64 -3.26
C SER A 30 -15.29 -4.81 -4.10
N ALA A 31 -15.47 -5.15 -5.38
CA ALA A 31 -16.40 -4.46 -6.28
C ALA A 31 -17.88 -4.73 -5.94
N SER A 32 -18.23 -5.94 -5.48
CA SER A 32 -19.59 -6.26 -5.02
C SER A 32 -19.97 -5.58 -3.70
N ASN A 33 -18.98 -5.17 -2.89
CA ASN A 33 -19.19 -4.39 -1.67
C ASN A 33 -19.45 -2.89 -1.94
N PHE A 34 -19.10 -2.42 -3.14
CA PHE A 34 -19.20 -1.01 -3.49
C PHE A 34 -20.64 -0.57 -3.83
N ASP A 35 -21.46 -1.47 -4.35
CA ASP A 35 -22.81 -1.16 -4.82
C ASP A 35 -23.84 -1.02 -3.67
N MET A 36 -23.54 -1.56 -2.48
CA MET A 36 -24.41 -1.40 -1.30
C MET A 36 -24.26 -0.06 -0.57
N ALA A 37 -23.14 0.66 -0.76
CA ALA A 37 -22.92 1.96 -0.13
C ALA A 37 -23.84 3.06 -0.70
N ARG A 38 -24.40 2.87 -1.91
CA ARG A 38 -25.26 3.85 -2.58
C ARG A 38 -26.69 3.92 -2.02
N ARG A 39 -27.12 2.99 -1.16
CA ARG A 39 -28.51 2.96 -0.63
C ARG A 39 -28.72 3.65 0.74
N MET A 40 -27.69 4.20 1.38
CA MET A 40 -27.82 4.80 2.73
C MET A 40 -27.93 6.34 2.77
N GLN A 41 -27.85 7.06 1.66
CA GLN A 41 -27.82 8.54 1.67
C GLN A 41 -29.17 9.26 1.68
N ASN A 42 -30.30 8.55 1.66
CA ASN A 42 -31.63 9.17 1.84
C ASN A 42 -32.09 9.06 3.30
N GLY A 43 -31.69 10.01 4.16
CA GLY A 43 -32.14 10.03 5.56
C GLY A 43 -31.70 11.24 6.39
N GLN A 44 -32.41 12.36 6.21
CA GLN A 44 -32.70 13.44 7.16
C GLN A 44 -31.63 13.94 8.15
N LEU A 45 -31.23 15.19 7.94
CA LEU A 45 -30.60 16.10 8.91
C LEU A 45 -31.58 16.41 10.06
N VAL A 46 -31.21 16.08 11.31
CA VAL A 46 -31.96 16.46 12.54
C VAL A 46 -31.02 17.07 13.58
N ALA A 47 -31.53 18.07 14.28
CA ALA A 47 -30.86 19.10 15.06
C ALA A 47 -30.22 18.64 16.39
N GLY A 48 -28.98 19.10 16.63
CA GLY A 48 -28.48 19.79 17.84
C GLY A 48 -28.45 19.10 19.21
N GLY A 49 -29.55 18.49 19.67
CA GLY A 49 -29.68 17.93 21.03
C GLY A 49 -29.66 16.40 21.06
N ASP A 50 -30.07 15.75 19.98
CA ASP A 50 -30.19 14.30 19.85
C ASP A 50 -28.99 13.64 19.17
N LEU A 51 -27.91 14.39 18.92
CA LEU A 51 -26.76 13.86 18.18
C LEU A 51 -26.12 12.65 18.89
N GLY A 52 -26.11 12.65 20.23
CA GLY A 52 -25.57 11.54 21.03
C GLY A 52 -26.44 10.29 20.98
N THR A 53 -27.76 10.44 21.15
CA THR A 53 -28.76 9.36 21.07
C THR A 53 -28.88 8.81 19.65
N LEU A 54 -28.88 9.68 18.64
CA LEU A 54 -28.94 9.30 17.23
C LEU A 54 -27.63 8.66 16.76
N ALA A 55 -26.47 9.12 17.25
CA ALA A 55 -25.19 8.45 17.02
C ALA A 55 -25.17 7.07 17.68
N LEU A 56 -25.65 6.93 18.92
CA LEU A 56 -25.72 5.63 19.60
C LEU A 56 -26.68 4.67 18.89
N VAL A 57 -27.85 5.13 18.42
CA VAL A 57 -28.80 4.31 17.65
C VAL A 57 -28.25 3.98 16.27
N GLY A 58 -27.60 4.94 15.60
CA GLY A 58 -26.92 4.76 14.32
C GLY A 58 -25.80 3.73 14.41
N VAL A 59 -24.94 3.83 15.42
CA VAL A 59 -23.86 2.87 15.71
C VAL A 59 -24.44 1.50 16.07
N LYS A 60 -25.52 1.43 16.87
CA LYS A 60 -26.17 0.17 17.24
C LYS A 60 -26.80 -0.55 16.05
N ASN A 61 -27.47 0.19 15.17
CA ASN A 61 -28.07 -0.38 13.95
C ASN A 61 -27.02 -0.72 12.89
N PHE A 62 -25.98 0.10 12.74
CA PHE A 62 -24.86 -0.17 11.85
C PHE A 62 -24.08 -1.42 12.31
N ALA A 63 -23.79 -1.54 13.61
CA ALA A 63 -23.12 -2.71 14.18
C ALA A 63 -23.94 -3.99 14.02
N LYS A 64 -25.28 -3.91 14.16
CA LYS A 64 -26.18 -5.05 13.92
C LYS A 64 -26.21 -5.48 12.44
N ARG A 65 -26.15 -4.53 11.51
CA ARG A 65 -26.25 -4.78 10.07
C ARG A 65 -24.92 -5.23 9.45
N HIS A 66 -23.80 -4.76 9.99
CA HIS A 66 -22.46 -5.03 9.47
C HIS A 66 -21.55 -5.70 10.51
N LYS A 67 -22.00 -6.84 11.06
CA LYS A 67 -21.28 -7.59 12.11
C LYS A 67 -19.84 -7.95 11.75
N VAL A 68 -19.55 -8.20 10.47
CA VAL A 68 -18.20 -8.55 10.00
C VAL A 68 -17.28 -7.33 9.99
N ILE A 69 -17.76 -6.18 9.53
CA ILE A 69 -16.95 -4.95 9.42
C ILE A 69 -16.71 -4.34 10.81
N SER A 70 -17.76 -4.25 11.63
CA SER A 70 -17.64 -3.74 13.00
C SER A 70 -16.80 -4.67 13.88
N GLY A 71 -16.95 -5.99 13.71
CA GLY A 71 -16.12 -7.01 14.34
C GLY A 71 -14.64 -6.86 13.97
N GLY A 72 -14.33 -6.67 12.68
CA GLY A 72 -12.96 -6.44 12.21
C GLY A 72 -12.30 -5.19 12.80
N TYR A 73 -13.05 -4.10 12.98
CA TYR A 73 -12.54 -2.88 13.63
C TYR A 73 -12.23 -3.09 15.11
N ILE A 74 -13.16 -3.69 15.86
CA ILE A 74 -12.96 -3.97 17.29
C ILE A 74 -11.82 -4.97 17.47
N PHE A 75 -11.76 -6.00 16.63
CA PHE A 75 -10.67 -6.97 16.64
C PHE A 75 -9.32 -6.32 16.32
N GLY A 76 -9.25 -5.45 15.30
CA GLY A 76 -8.03 -4.70 14.97
C GLY A 76 -7.57 -3.80 16.11
N ILE A 77 -8.49 -3.07 16.76
CA ILE A 77 -8.18 -2.24 17.94
C ILE A 77 -7.74 -3.11 19.12
N LEU A 78 -8.41 -4.25 19.37
CA LEU A 78 -8.07 -5.17 20.45
C LEU A 78 -6.66 -5.77 20.26
N VAL A 79 -6.33 -6.19 19.04
CA VAL A 79 -4.99 -6.69 18.70
C VAL A 79 -3.96 -5.56 18.85
N LEU A 80 -4.27 -4.34 18.42
CA LEU A 80 -3.40 -3.18 18.63
C LEU A 80 -3.18 -2.85 20.12
N LEU A 81 -4.16 -3.10 20.99
CA LEU A 81 -4.06 -2.82 22.42
C LEU A 81 -3.28 -3.93 23.15
N LEU A 82 -3.49 -5.19 22.75
CA LEU A 82 -2.81 -6.35 23.33
C LEU A 82 -1.36 -6.49 22.83
N ALA A 83 -1.11 -6.24 21.55
CA ALA A 83 0.24 -6.27 20.95
C ALA A 83 0.98 -4.93 21.07
N GLY A 84 0.26 -3.81 21.22
CA GLY A 84 0.81 -2.45 21.35
C GLY A 84 1.46 -2.12 22.68
N SER A 85 1.35 -3.00 23.67
CA SER A 85 2.11 -2.90 24.93
C SER A 85 3.58 -3.31 24.77
N GLY A 86 4.00 -3.73 23.57
CA GLY A 86 5.38 -3.76 23.09
C GLY A 86 6.38 -4.28 24.11
N THR A 87 6.69 -5.58 24.08
CA THR A 87 7.89 -6.07 24.78
C THR A 87 9.09 -5.32 24.20
N LYS A 88 9.72 -4.46 25.01
CA LYS A 88 10.89 -3.67 24.59
C LYS A 88 11.88 -4.59 23.90
N LEU A 89 12.33 -4.21 22.70
CA LEU A 89 13.37 -4.94 21.98
C LEU A 89 14.52 -5.27 22.93
N SER A 90 14.93 -6.54 22.98
CA SER A 90 16.12 -6.89 23.72
C SER A 90 17.34 -6.15 23.13
N LEU A 91 18.26 -5.71 23.99
CA LEU A 91 19.48 -4.99 23.59
C LEU A 91 20.31 -5.77 22.55
N GLN A 92 20.21 -7.11 22.57
CA GLN A 92 20.87 -8.00 21.62
C GLN A 92 20.23 -7.96 20.22
N GLN A 93 18.90 -7.91 20.12
CA GLN A 93 18.20 -7.80 18.83
C GLN A 93 18.46 -6.46 18.15
N ARG A 94 18.56 -5.36 18.93
CA ARG A 94 18.89 -4.04 18.37
C ARG A 94 20.27 -4.02 17.71
N ARG A 95 21.28 -4.63 18.34
CA ARG A 95 22.63 -4.72 17.76
C ARG A 95 22.67 -5.55 16.48
N GLN A 96 21.93 -6.67 16.44
CA GLN A 96 21.81 -7.48 15.22
C GLN A 96 21.10 -6.72 14.09
N TYR A 97 20.05 -5.97 14.41
CA TYR A 97 19.37 -5.12 13.45
C TYR A 97 20.28 -4.02 12.90
N ASP A 98 20.98 -3.28 13.78
CA ASP A 98 21.89 -2.20 13.37
C ASP A 98 23.03 -2.74 12.49
N HIS A 99 23.56 -3.93 12.81
CA HIS A 99 24.58 -4.60 11.99
C HIS A 99 24.05 -5.00 10.61
N ILE A 100 22.83 -5.56 10.52
CA ILE A 100 22.25 -5.91 9.21
C ILE A 100 21.93 -4.64 8.41
N MET A 101 21.41 -3.60 9.06
CA MET A 101 21.08 -2.34 8.40
C MET A 101 22.32 -1.64 7.84
N SER A 102 23.47 -1.69 8.53
CA SER A 102 24.71 -1.10 8.03
C SER A 102 25.30 -1.82 6.81
N THR A 103 24.84 -3.04 6.49
CA THR A 103 25.26 -3.76 5.28
C THR A 103 24.42 -3.41 4.04
N ILE A 104 23.35 -2.64 4.21
CA ILE A 104 22.53 -2.16 3.10
C ILE A 104 23.19 -0.90 2.55
N ASP A 105 23.75 -1.00 1.36
CA ASP A 105 24.36 0.14 0.67
C ASP A 105 23.27 1.04 0.08
N LEU A 106 22.80 1.98 0.89
CA LEU A 106 21.82 2.99 0.48
C LEU A 106 22.38 3.91 -0.62
N ASN A 107 23.69 4.08 -0.71
CA ASN A 107 24.30 4.93 -1.73
C ASN A 107 24.18 4.26 -3.11
N ALA A 108 24.39 2.94 -3.19
CA ALA A 108 24.22 2.19 -4.42
C ALA A 108 22.77 2.27 -4.97
N GLU A 109 21.75 2.17 -4.10
CA GLU A 109 20.36 2.35 -4.53
C GLU A 109 20.08 3.79 -4.99
N TYR A 110 20.62 4.78 -4.27
CA TYR A 110 20.46 6.19 -4.61
C TYR A 110 21.09 6.52 -5.97
N ASP A 111 22.32 6.07 -6.20
CA ASP A 111 23.04 6.29 -7.45
C ASP A 111 22.34 5.61 -8.63
N ALA A 112 21.89 4.37 -8.47
CA ALA A 112 21.12 3.66 -9.49
C ALA A 112 19.78 4.36 -9.79
N SER A 113 19.12 4.86 -8.75
CA SER A 113 17.87 5.63 -8.88
C SER A 113 18.09 6.93 -9.66
N ASN A 114 19.20 7.62 -9.38
CA ASN A 114 19.56 8.84 -10.07
C ASN A 114 19.92 8.58 -11.55
N GLN A 115 20.68 7.52 -11.84
CA GLN A 115 20.99 7.10 -13.21
C GLN A 115 19.72 6.78 -14.00
N TYR A 116 18.79 6.02 -13.41
CA TYR A 116 17.50 5.74 -14.02
C TYR A 116 16.68 7.01 -14.26
N ALA A 117 16.66 7.94 -13.30
CA ALA A 117 15.96 9.23 -13.45
C ALA A 117 16.53 10.06 -14.61
N HIS A 118 17.87 10.13 -14.73
CA HIS A 118 18.53 10.79 -15.85
C HIS A 118 18.20 10.13 -17.19
N ALA A 119 18.24 8.79 -17.28
CA ALA A 119 17.90 8.06 -18.50
C ALA A 119 16.41 8.23 -18.88
N MET A 120 15.52 8.21 -17.90
CA MET A 120 14.09 8.46 -18.06
C MET A 120 13.83 9.88 -18.58
N HIS A 121 14.53 10.89 -18.05
CA HIS A 121 14.40 12.26 -18.52
C HIS A 121 14.88 12.39 -19.98
N ALA A 122 16.00 11.78 -20.34
CA ALA A 122 16.50 11.75 -21.72
C ALA A 122 15.52 11.07 -22.68
N TYR A 123 14.93 9.93 -22.28
CA TYR A 123 13.90 9.25 -23.06
C TYR A 123 12.67 10.13 -23.27
N ARG A 124 12.14 10.71 -22.19
CA ARG A 124 10.97 11.62 -22.25
C ARG A 124 11.21 12.86 -23.10
N ALA A 125 12.40 13.46 -23.00
CA ALA A 125 12.78 14.62 -23.81
C ALA A 125 12.88 14.29 -25.30
N SER A 126 13.31 13.06 -25.65
CA SER A 126 13.38 12.59 -27.04
C SER A 126 12.06 12.04 -27.60
N LYS A 127 11.03 11.89 -26.76
CA LYS A 127 9.77 11.27 -27.14
C LYS A 127 8.82 12.30 -27.77
N GLY A 128 8.50 12.13 -29.04
CA GLY A 128 7.43 12.87 -29.71
C GLY A 128 6.04 12.43 -29.23
N TRP A 129 5.01 13.19 -29.58
CA TRP A 129 3.63 12.89 -29.20
C TRP A 129 3.16 11.52 -29.71
N PHE A 130 3.58 11.12 -30.93
CA PHE A 130 3.25 9.82 -31.52
C PHE A 130 4.39 9.10 -32.26
N THR A 131 5.57 9.72 -32.41
CA THR A 131 6.69 9.15 -33.15
C THR A 131 7.89 8.92 -32.24
N CYS A 132 8.63 7.84 -32.50
CA CYS A 132 9.87 7.50 -31.80
C CYS A 132 10.95 7.19 -32.83
N ASP A 133 11.84 8.16 -33.04
CA ASP A 133 12.98 8.03 -33.96
C ASP A 133 14.06 7.08 -33.39
N SER A 134 15.10 6.81 -34.18
CA SER A 134 16.24 5.96 -33.75
C SER A 134 16.92 6.47 -32.46
N LEU A 135 16.96 7.79 -32.24
CA LEU A 135 17.46 8.40 -31.00
C LEU A 135 16.58 8.05 -29.79
N CYS A 136 15.26 8.12 -29.96
CA CYS A 136 14.27 7.76 -28.94
C CYS A 136 14.39 6.26 -28.57
N GLN A 137 14.55 5.38 -29.55
CA GLN A 137 14.78 3.95 -29.30
C GLN A 137 16.07 3.67 -28.52
N ARG A 138 17.16 4.38 -28.85
CA ARG A 138 18.43 4.26 -28.13
C ARG A 138 18.33 4.72 -26.67
N ASN A 139 17.64 5.84 -26.43
CA ASN A 139 17.40 6.34 -25.07
C ASN A 139 16.47 5.42 -24.28
N LYS A 140 15.48 4.82 -24.94
CA LYS A 140 14.60 3.82 -24.34
C LYS A 140 15.40 2.59 -23.87
N ALA A 141 16.27 2.04 -24.72
CA ALA A 141 17.12 0.91 -24.35
C ALA A 141 17.98 1.24 -23.12
N ARG A 142 18.64 2.41 -23.10
CA ARG A 142 19.43 2.87 -21.93
C ARG A 142 18.60 2.99 -20.65
N MET A 143 17.37 3.48 -20.76
CA MET A 143 16.46 3.58 -19.63
C MET A 143 16.03 2.19 -19.13
N GLU A 144 15.76 1.25 -20.03
CA GLU A 144 15.43 -0.14 -19.68
C GLU A 144 16.60 -0.85 -19.01
N ASP A 145 17.83 -0.66 -19.50
CA ASP A 145 19.04 -1.18 -18.87
C ASP A 145 19.23 -0.61 -17.45
N ALA A 146 19.13 0.71 -17.29
CA ALA A 146 19.23 1.37 -15.99
C ALA A 146 18.12 0.93 -15.02
N ARG A 147 16.92 0.67 -15.55
CA ARG A 147 15.80 0.12 -14.77
C ARG A 147 16.11 -1.28 -14.27
N ALA A 148 16.63 -2.15 -15.14
CA ALA A 148 16.97 -3.52 -14.76
C ALA A 148 18.01 -3.56 -13.63
N VAL A 149 19.02 -2.68 -13.70
CA VAL A 149 20.03 -2.52 -12.63
C VAL A 149 19.38 -2.04 -11.33
N LEU A 150 18.53 -1.02 -11.39
CA LEU A 150 17.82 -0.51 -10.22
C LEU A 150 16.92 -1.57 -9.57
N ASP A 151 16.19 -2.33 -10.38
CA ASP A 151 15.28 -3.38 -9.91
C ASP A 151 16.06 -4.54 -9.26
N ASP A 152 17.26 -4.88 -9.76
CA ASP A 152 18.13 -5.90 -9.16
C ASP A 152 18.68 -5.46 -7.79
N ILE A 153 19.20 -4.22 -7.69
CA ILE A 153 19.67 -3.64 -6.42
C ILE A 153 18.55 -3.58 -5.39
N ARG A 154 17.34 -3.15 -5.80
CA ARG A 154 16.17 -3.13 -4.92
C ARG A 154 15.76 -4.52 -4.48
N ALA A 155 15.76 -5.50 -5.38
CA ALA A 155 15.45 -6.88 -5.03
C ALA A 155 16.43 -7.43 -3.99
N GLU A 156 17.73 -7.15 -4.13
CA GLU A 156 18.74 -7.50 -3.13
C GLU A 156 18.50 -6.79 -1.79
N GLY A 157 18.24 -5.48 -1.81
CA GLY A 157 17.91 -4.68 -0.62
C GLY A 157 16.68 -5.21 0.11
N TYR A 158 15.60 -5.54 -0.62
CA TYR A 158 14.39 -6.13 -0.05
C TYR A 158 14.63 -7.51 0.56
N ASN A 159 15.45 -8.35 -0.07
CA ASN A 159 15.78 -9.66 0.49
C ASN A 159 16.50 -9.50 1.84
N ARG A 160 17.51 -8.62 1.92
CA ARG A 160 18.25 -8.32 3.16
C ARG A 160 17.37 -7.71 4.23
N MET A 161 16.50 -6.77 3.86
CA MET A 161 15.56 -6.15 4.80
C MET A 161 14.54 -7.16 5.31
N SER A 162 14.07 -8.09 4.47
CA SER A 162 13.16 -9.16 4.89
C SER A 162 13.80 -10.07 5.93
N ASP A 163 15.09 -10.38 5.79
CA ASP A 163 15.83 -11.20 6.74
C ASP A 163 16.07 -10.44 8.06
N ALA A 164 16.37 -9.14 8.00
CA ALA A 164 16.44 -8.28 9.19
C ALA A 164 15.11 -8.26 9.96
N LYS A 165 13.99 -8.13 9.24
CA LYS A 165 12.64 -8.12 9.83
C LYS A 165 12.28 -9.47 10.46
N LYS A 166 12.70 -10.59 9.87
CA LYS A 166 12.51 -11.93 10.47
C LYS A 166 13.24 -12.07 11.82
N VAL A 167 14.46 -11.53 11.92
CA VAL A 167 15.25 -11.55 13.18
C VAL A 167 14.66 -10.65 14.25
N ALA A 168 14.14 -9.48 13.86
CA ALA A 168 13.45 -8.58 14.80
C ALA A 168 12.17 -9.21 15.37
N GLY A 169 11.52 -10.10 14.61
CA GLY A 169 10.28 -10.78 14.99
C GLY A 169 9.04 -9.89 14.82
N LEU A 170 7.93 -10.48 14.36
CA LEU A 170 6.65 -9.79 14.10
C LEU A 170 6.05 -9.08 15.32
N PHE A 171 6.48 -9.44 16.54
CA PHE A 171 5.99 -8.90 17.81
C PHE A 171 6.94 -7.89 18.48
N SER A 172 8.05 -7.55 17.81
CA SER A 172 8.95 -6.52 18.30
C SER A 172 8.30 -5.13 18.22
N GLU A 173 8.65 -4.23 19.14
CA GLU A 173 8.17 -2.84 19.22
C GLU A 173 8.25 -2.10 17.87
N VAL A 174 9.25 -2.44 17.04
CA VAL A 174 9.41 -1.91 15.68
C VAL A 174 8.32 -2.41 14.71
N GLY A 175 7.95 -3.70 14.79
CA GLY A 175 6.87 -4.26 13.97
C GLY A 175 5.49 -3.71 14.35
N VAL A 176 5.25 -3.45 15.64
CA VAL A 176 3.97 -2.88 16.09
C VAL A 176 3.86 -1.41 15.71
N GLY A 177 4.97 -0.66 15.72
CA GLY A 177 5.02 0.70 15.16
C GLY A 177 4.61 0.74 13.68
N GLU A 178 5.25 -0.08 12.84
CA GLU A 178 4.93 -0.17 11.40
C GLU A 178 3.46 -0.55 11.15
N VAL A 179 2.91 -1.50 11.91
CA VAL A 179 1.50 -1.93 11.77
C VAL A 179 0.54 -0.82 12.19
N LYS A 180 0.84 -0.07 13.26
CA LYS A 180 0.02 1.08 13.69
C LYS A 180 0.00 2.16 12.62
N ASP A 181 1.17 2.51 12.09
CA ASP A 181 1.28 3.55 11.06
C ASP A 181 0.55 3.14 9.78
N SER A 182 0.72 1.88 9.34
CA SER A 182 -0.01 1.32 8.20
C SER A 182 -1.53 1.35 8.45
N PHE A 183 -1.98 0.93 9.64
CA PHE A 183 -3.39 0.96 10.01
C PHE A 183 -3.96 2.39 9.96
N TRP A 184 -3.26 3.37 10.53
CA TRP A 184 -3.67 4.77 10.50
C TRP A 184 -3.67 5.32 9.08
N GLU A 185 -2.68 5.00 8.26
CA GLU A 185 -2.65 5.40 6.86
C GLU A 185 -3.87 4.88 6.10
N TYR A 186 -4.18 3.58 6.22
CA TYR A 186 -5.39 2.99 5.64
C TYR A 186 -6.67 3.63 6.18
N PHE A 187 -6.72 3.91 7.48
CA PHE A 187 -7.84 4.60 8.10
C PHE A 187 -8.02 6.02 7.52
N HIS A 188 -6.94 6.76 7.33
CA HIS A 188 -6.97 8.09 6.72
C HIS A 188 -7.30 8.04 5.22
N ALA A 189 -6.86 7.01 4.49
CA ALA A 189 -7.24 6.78 3.11
C ALA A 189 -8.75 6.49 2.99
N GLY A 190 -9.30 5.65 3.87
CA GLY A 190 -10.73 5.38 3.95
C GLY A 190 -11.56 6.64 4.25
N LYS A 191 -11.10 7.49 5.19
CA LYS A 191 -11.74 8.80 5.45
C LYS A 191 -11.72 9.72 4.23
N ARG A 192 -10.61 9.77 3.49
CA ARG A 192 -10.51 10.54 2.24
C ARG A 192 -11.46 10.01 1.17
N PHE A 193 -11.64 8.69 1.11
CA PHE A 193 -12.55 8.04 0.19
C PHE A 193 -14.02 8.36 0.50
N ALA A 194 -14.42 8.24 1.77
CA ALA A 194 -15.74 8.61 2.25
C ALA A 194 -16.06 10.08 1.96
N LYS A 195 -15.10 10.99 2.16
CA LYS A 195 -15.24 12.42 1.81
C LYS A 195 -15.47 12.65 0.32
N ARG A 196 -14.78 11.91 -0.56
CA ARG A 196 -15.00 12.00 -2.02
C ARG A 196 -16.39 11.49 -2.39
N GLN A 197 -16.83 10.37 -1.81
CA GLN A 197 -18.18 9.86 -2.04
C GLN A 197 -19.26 10.83 -1.56
N SER A 198 -19.12 11.43 -0.38
CA SER A 198 -20.07 12.44 0.10
C SER A 198 -20.05 13.72 -0.72
N MET A 199 -18.87 14.11 -1.25
CA MET A 199 -18.76 15.27 -2.14
C MET A 199 -19.46 15.03 -3.48
N TRP A 200 -19.28 13.85 -4.09
CA TRP A 200 -19.98 13.47 -5.31
C TRP A 200 -21.49 13.36 -5.09
N ASP A 201 -21.92 12.77 -3.98
CA ASP A 201 -23.35 12.67 -3.66
C ASP A 201 -23.99 14.06 -3.42
N ALA A 202 -23.32 14.94 -2.66
CA ALA A 202 -23.77 16.31 -2.46
C ALA A 202 -23.85 17.09 -3.80
N MET A 203 -22.91 16.88 -4.71
CA MET A 203 -22.90 17.48 -6.03
C MET A 203 -24.09 17.01 -6.89
N PHE A 204 -24.42 15.71 -6.88
CA PHE A 204 -25.55 15.18 -7.64
C PHE A 204 -26.91 15.51 -7.01
N VAL A 205 -27.00 15.56 -5.68
CA VAL A 205 -28.20 16.03 -4.97
C VAL A 205 -28.44 17.53 -5.25
N GLY A 206 -27.39 18.35 -5.26
CA GLY A 206 -27.46 19.77 -5.61
C GLY A 206 -27.84 20.04 -7.07
N MET A 207 -27.30 19.27 -8.03
CA MET A 207 -27.74 19.34 -9.42
C MET A 207 -29.20 18.93 -9.59
N ARG A 208 -29.66 17.93 -8.83
CA ARG A 208 -31.05 17.47 -8.89
C ARG A 208 -32.03 18.47 -8.26
N SER A 209 -31.60 19.27 -7.29
CA SER A 209 -32.42 20.33 -6.69
C SER A 209 -32.50 21.61 -7.52
N MET A 210 -31.54 21.87 -8.42
CA MET A 210 -31.56 23.02 -9.35
C MET A 210 -32.25 22.73 -10.69
N SER A 211 -32.64 21.47 -10.96
CA SER A 211 -33.37 21.06 -12.17
C SER A 211 -34.91 21.19 -12.03
N ARG A 212 -35.39 21.93 -11.04
CA ARG A 212 -36.80 22.26 -10.80
C ARG A 212 -36.97 23.76 -10.75
#